data_AF-A0A6P0KUM1-F1
#
_entry.id   AF-A0A6P0KUM1-F1
#
_cell.length_a   1.000
_cell.length_b   1.000
_cell.length_c   1.000
_cell.angle_alpha   90.00
_cell.angle_beta   90.00
_cell.angle_gamma   90.00
#
_symmetry.space_group_name_H-M   'P 1'
#
loop_
_entity.id
_entity.type
_entity.pdbx_description
1 polymer ?
#
loop_
_entity_poly.entity_id
_entity_poly.type
_entity_poly.pdbx_seq_one_letter_code
_entity_poly.pdbx_strand_id
1 'polypeptide(L)'
;MIRYRQKKISILFGSLLIVGAWWLPVQAQQTTKSPNQQAVTTADPTIPIEELELLLKPLTLDELEGEAQGWMFLLKTKVKELSDAEIAVKRKNRELQQSKEAVDALEDAKKALEEAKDTKEKIETEPSPSASVEANDAAVEAQEALKKAQESVEEAVKEEKKTQQDKTLQGAIDKAVESTEEDKNKAKTSDEEVAKVQEQIGTISNKVVTDEQQQKKTEQGLDKAQEKIEEAVEAKTEVKKQVLVNITKLRDERAGLSDRFEVVLEELELKGGDVKLYQKYVNAISGIKVDVTDTQGTWITIVGWLQSKEGGVRWANNIGKCIGIIAGFSILSVILGTVLEKSLGMFPNISVMLGQFLVSLTRQGLFVVGILVGITALEVSIGPLIAMIGAAGFVVAFAFQSTLGNLANGLMILLYKPFDVGDMIEVAGVKGKVQDVNLICTTIKTSQSKIIIVPNNSVWGNIIENETSSPVRAIFITVRVSYQNSITQAIQVLNDIANSHPLVLKDPGPWIDTGELAEYAVNIWFMAYTKREDYWTAYCDLSRIIKERFEQEGIVIPLPRQEIYISESMALEEGSMAKRFKGMTLS
;
A
#
# COMPACT_ATOMS: atom_id res chain seq x y z
N MET A 1 -26.72 -33.25 51.10
CA MET A 1 -25.46 -32.49 50.95
C MET A 1 -25.44 -31.93 49.52
N ILE A 2 -26.20 -30.86 49.20
CA ILE A 2 -25.89 -29.40 49.31
C ILE A 2 -24.85 -29.01 48.23
N ARG A 3 -25.11 -28.24 47.13
CA ARG A 3 -26.07 -27.17 46.70
C ARG A 3 -26.43 -27.36 45.20
N TYR A 4 -27.67 -27.33 44.66
CA TYR A 4 -28.81 -26.38 44.59
C TYR A 4 -28.53 -25.07 43.80
N ARG A 5 -28.89 -24.95 42.50
CA ARG A 5 -30.17 -24.63 41.80
C ARG A 5 -30.77 -23.22 42.08
N GLN A 6 -30.85 -22.42 41.00
CA GLN A 6 -31.93 -21.51 40.54
C GLN A 6 -32.57 -20.43 41.46
N LYS A 7 -32.85 -19.29 40.79
CA LYS A 7 -33.95 -18.29 40.95
C LYS A 7 -33.77 -17.04 41.83
N LYS A 8 -33.76 -15.90 41.10
CA LYS A 8 -34.69 -14.74 41.15
C LYS A 8 -34.93 -13.97 42.47
N ILE A 9 -34.54 -12.69 42.40
CA ILE A 9 -35.37 -11.45 42.55
C ILE A 9 -35.57 -10.83 43.95
N SER A 10 -35.10 -9.57 44.01
CA SER A 10 -35.51 -8.38 44.79
C SER A 10 -35.21 -8.36 46.30
N ILE A 11 -34.68 -7.28 46.89
CA ILE A 11 -35.36 -5.99 47.06
C ILE A 11 -34.33 -4.88 47.44
N LEU A 12 -34.40 -3.75 46.71
CA LEU A 12 -34.32 -2.31 47.08
C LEU A 12 -33.18 -1.80 48.02
N PHE A 13 -32.54 -0.65 47.82
CA PHE A 13 -33.01 0.68 47.41
C PHE A 13 -31.85 1.50 46.83
N GLY A 14 -32.13 2.32 45.81
CA GLY A 14 -31.17 3.31 45.30
C GLY A 14 -31.46 3.86 43.90
N SER A 15 -32.74 4.07 43.57
CA SER A 15 -33.13 4.76 42.33
C SER A 15 -33.15 6.27 42.52
N LEU A 16 -32.29 6.97 41.79
CA LEU A 16 -32.57 8.29 41.21
C LEU A 16 -31.75 8.40 39.91
N LEU A 17 -32.34 8.08 38.76
CA LEU A 17 -32.79 9.07 37.77
C LEU A 17 -31.74 10.15 37.48
N ILE A 18 -30.95 9.99 36.40
CA ILE A 18 -30.90 10.94 35.27
C ILE A 18 -30.58 10.14 33.99
N VAL A 19 -31.60 9.98 33.15
CA VAL A 19 -31.48 9.66 31.72
C VAL A 19 -31.33 10.99 30.98
N GLY A 20 -30.38 11.06 30.04
CA GLY A 20 -30.40 12.03 28.95
C GLY A 20 -29.74 13.38 29.22
N ALA A 21 -28.43 13.47 29.01
CA ALA A 21 -27.73 14.72 28.65
C ALA A 21 -26.23 14.46 28.33
N TRP A 22 -25.91 13.65 27.32
CA TRP A 22 -24.57 13.64 26.71
C TRP A 22 -24.69 13.74 25.18
N TRP A 23 -25.49 14.71 24.76
CA TRP A 23 -25.45 15.30 23.42
C TRP A 23 -25.76 16.79 23.62
N LEU A 24 -24.85 17.48 24.29
CA LEU A 24 -24.73 18.91 24.15
C LEU A 24 -23.53 19.14 23.20
N PRO A 25 -23.67 20.02 22.20
CA PRO A 25 -22.49 20.53 21.53
C PRO A 25 -21.62 21.13 22.63
N VAL A 26 -20.35 20.74 22.70
CA VAL A 26 -19.37 21.56 23.40
C VAL A 26 -19.49 22.92 22.73
N GLN A 27 -20.16 23.87 23.39
CA GLN A 27 -20.03 25.27 23.03
C GLN A 27 -18.53 25.49 23.01
N ALA A 28 -18.00 25.82 21.84
CA ALA A 28 -16.68 26.38 21.69
C ALA A 28 -16.59 27.51 22.73
N GLN A 29 -15.95 27.22 23.86
CA GLN A 29 -15.35 28.27 24.65
C GLN A 29 -14.44 28.96 23.66
N GLN A 30 -14.81 30.18 23.27
CA GLN A 30 -13.86 31.12 22.70
C GLN A 30 -12.71 31.13 23.69
N THR A 31 -11.64 30.40 23.36
CA THR A 31 -10.37 30.51 24.04
C THR A 31 -10.03 31.98 23.91
N THR A 32 -10.06 32.66 25.04
CA THR A 32 -9.57 34.02 25.17
C THR A 32 -8.14 34.00 24.64
N LYS A 33 -7.94 34.55 23.44
CA LYS A 33 -6.63 34.74 22.82
C LYS A 33 -5.68 35.29 23.87
N SER A 34 -4.73 34.46 24.30
CA SER A 34 -3.67 34.90 25.19
C SER A 34 -2.78 35.90 24.41
N PRO A 35 -2.38 37.06 24.99
CA PRO A 35 -1.91 38.19 24.18
C PRO A 35 -0.46 38.12 23.70
N ASN A 36 0.20 36.96 23.76
CA ASN A 36 1.64 36.89 23.43
C ASN A 36 2.05 35.51 22.92
N GLN A 37 1.90 35.27 21.62
CA GLN A 37 2.40 34.07 20.95
C GLN A 37 3.06 34.50 19.64
N GLN A 38 4.30 34.96 19.76
CA GLN A 38 5.17 35.20 18.60
C GLN A 38 5.89 33.90 18.28
N ALA A 39 5.89 33.50 17.02
CA ALA A 39 6.68 32.38 16.54
C ALA A 39 8.16 32.62 16.87
N VAL A 40 8.76 31.75 17.67
CA VAL A 40 10.13 31.88 18.16
C VAL A 40 11.10 31.28 17.17
N THR A 41 10.76 30.12 16.59
CA THR A 41 11.65 29.42 15.66
C THR A 41 11.82 30.16 14.32
N THR A 42 10.86 31.05 13.99
CA THR A 42 10.94 31.90 12.79
C THR A 42 12.01 32.99 12.86
N ALA A 43 12.63 33.23 14.02
CA ALA A 43 13.72 34.18 14.18
C ALA A 43 14.99 33.75 13.41
N ASP A 44 15.20 32.44 13.23
CA ASP A 44 16.21 31.88 12.34
C ASP A 44 15.55 30.97 11.29
N PRO A 45 15.15 31.53 10.13
CA PRO A 45 14.54 30.76 9.05
C PRO A 45 15.47 29.71 8.41
N THR A 46 16.76 29.72 8.74
CA THR A 46 17.78 28.84 8.17
C THR A 46 18.15 27.66 9.06
N ILE A 47 17.54 27.56 10.24
CA ILE A 47 17.75 26.47 11.21
C ILE A 47 17.72 25.08 10.55
N PRO A 48 18.66 24.17 10.83
CA PRO A 48 18.61 22.79 10.32
C PRO A 48 17.31 22.07 10.71
N ILE A 49 16.82 21.20 9.83
CA ILE A 49 15.55 20.48 10.04
C ILE A 49 15.61 19.64 11.32
N GLU A 50 16.74 18.99 11.58
CA GLU A 50 16.91 18.14 12.76
C GLU A 50 16.89 18.95 14.07
N GLU A 51 17.45 20.16 14.06
CA GLU A 51 17.42 21.06 15.21
C GLU A 51 16.02 21.63 15.43
N LEU A 52 15.32 21.99 14.35
CA LEU A 52 13.94 22.46 14.40
C LEU A 52 13.01 21.39 15.00
N GLU A 53 13.13 20.13 14.56
CA GLU A 53 12.32 19.02 15.09
C GLU A 53 12.49 18.89 16.62
N LEU A 54 13.71 19.05 17.13
CA LEU A 54 14.01 19.00 18.56
C LEU A 54 13.41 20.19 19.33
N LEU A 55 13.38 21.38 18.73
CA LEU A 55 12.78 22.58 19.33
C LEU A 55 11.24 22.53 19.34
N LEU A 56 10.62 21.81 18.40
CA LEU A 56 9.16 21.74 18.28
C LEU A 56 8.54 20.73 19.26
N LYS A 57 9.23 19.60 19.53
CA LYS A 57 8.75 18.55 20.47
C LYS A 57 8.25 19.05 21.83
N PRO A 58 8.91 19.98 22.53
CA PRO A 58 8.42 20.46 23.83
C PRO A 58 7.23 21.42 23.75
N LEU A 59 6.90 21.99 22.58
CA LEU A 59 5.86 23.01 22.45
C LEU A 59 4.45 22.46 22.67
N THR A 60 3.57 23.28 23.22
CA THR A 60 2.14 22.98 23.34
C THR A 60 1.43 23.13 21.99
N LEU A 61 0.20 22.60 21.87
CA LEU A 61 -0.61 22.72 20.65
C LEU A 61 -0.84 24.20 20.27
N ASP A 62 -1.18 25.04 21.24
CA ASP A 62 -1.41 26.48 21.00
C ASP A 62 -0.14 27.21 20.54
N GLU A 63 1.04 26.82 21.07
CA GLU A 63 2.33 27.40 20.63
C GLU A 63 2.71 26.94 19.22
N LEU A 64 2.45 25.68 18.87
CA LEU A 64 2.66 25.15 17.53
C LEU A 64 1.74 25.81 16.49
N GLU A 65 0.52 26.18 16.84
CA GLU A 65 -0.35 26.99 15.96
C GLU A 65 0.27 28.37 15.67
N GLY A 66 0.87 28.99 16.69
CA GLY A 66 1.62 30.25 16.55
C GLY A 66 2.83 30.11 15.63
N GLU A 67 3.63 29.05 15.81
CA GLU A 67 4.75 28.72 14.92
C GLU A 67 4.26 28.48 13.48
N ALA A 68 3.22 27.68 13.28
CA ALA A 68 2.68 27.40 11.95
C ALA A 68 2.23 28.67 11.22
N GLN A 69 1.61 29.62 11.92
CA GLN A 69 1.26 30.93 11.35
C GLN A 69 2.48 31.75 10.96
N GLY A 70 3.53 31.75 11.81
CA GLY A 70 4.78 32.46 11.54
C GLY A 70 5.52 31.91 10.31
N TRP A 71 5.69 30.58 10.24
CA TRP A 71 6.31 29.92 9.09
C TRP A 71 5.50 30.11 7.81
N MET A 72 4.16 30.06 7.88
CA MET A 72 3.29 30.37 6.75
C MET A 72 3.47 31.81 6.27
N PHE A 73 3.68 32.78 7.17
CA PHE A 73 3.94 34.16 6.80
C PHE A 73 5.28 34.32 6.07
N LEU A 74 6.34 33.70 6.57
CA LEU A 74 7.65 33.68 5.90
C LEU A 74 7.55 33.07 4.50
N LEU A 75 6.88 31.92 4.39
CA LEU A 75 6.68 31.21 3.14
C LEU A 75 5.86 32.04 2.14
N LYS A 76 4.75 32.66 2.58
CA LYS A 76 3.97 33.59 1.73
C LYS A 76 4.79 34.78 1.26
N THR A 77 5.62 35.34 2.12
CA THR A 77 6.51 36.46 1.77
C THR A 77 7.48 36.04 0.67
N LYS A 78 8.13 34.88 0.81
CA LYS A 78 9.04 34.37 -0.23
C LYS A 78 8.33 33.98 -1.52
N VAL A 79 7.15 33.38 -1.44
CA VAL A 79 6.32 33.08 -2.63
C VAL A 79 5.95 34.36 -3.38
N LYS A 80 5.66 35.46 -2.66
CA LYS A 80 5.41 36.76 -3.27
C LYS A 80 6.65 37.30 -3.99
N GLU A 81 7.82 37.29 -3.35
CA GLU A 81 9.07 37.73 -3.98
C GLU A 81 9.40 36.92 -5.24
N LEU A 82 9.21 35.60 -5.20
CA LEU A 82 9.38 34.73 -6.36
C LEU A 82 8.39 35.07 -7.47
N SER A 83 7.11 35.26 -7.14
CA SER A 83 6.07 35.64 -8.11
C SER A 83 6.38 36.98 -8.77
N ASP A 84 6.83 37.97 -8.00
CA ASP A 84 7.18 39.30 -8.51
C ASP A 84 8.39 39.19 -9.48
N ALA A 85 9.38 38.37 -9.15
CA ALA A 85 10.52 38.10 -10.04
C ALA A 85 10.14 37.34 -11.33
N GLU A 86 9.27 36.33 -11.24
CA GLU A 86 8.76 35.60 -12.42
C GLU A 86 7.93 36.51 -13.33
N ILE A 87 7.11 37.39 -12.76
CA ILE A 87 6.38 38.43 -13.51
C ILE A 87 7.37 39.38 -14.19
N ALA A 88 8.46 39.76 -13.51
CA ALA A 88 9.48 40.62 -14.08
C ALA A 88 10.15 40.00 -15.31
N VAL A 89 10.50 38.71 -15.26
CA VAL A 89 11.04 37.99 -16.44
C VAL A 89 10.02 37.97 -17.58
N LYS A 90 8.74 37.68 -17.31
CA LYS A 90 7.71 37.64 -18.35
C LYS A 90 7.55 38.97 -19.06
N ARG A 91 7.58 40.08 -18.32
CA ARG A 91 7.50 41.42 -18.90
C ARG A 91 8.77 41.79 -19.66
N LYS A 92 9.95 41.48 -19.11
CA LYS A 92 11.22 41.67 -19.81
C LYS A 92 11.30 40.84 -21.11
N ASN A 93 10.71 39.64 -21.14
CA ASN A 93 10.56 38.85 -22.37
C ASN A 93 9.70 39.56 -23.42
N ARG A 94 8.60 40.16 -23.01
CA ARG A 94 7.74 40.93 -23.92
C ARG A 94 8.46 42.16 -24.47
N GLU A 95 9.22 42.86 -23.65
CA GLU A 95 10.07 43.98 -24.11
C GLU A 95 11.11 43.52 -25.11
N LEU A 96 11.83 42.43 -24.82
CA LEU A 96 12.83 41.88 -25.72
C LEU A 96 12.22 41.42 -27.04
N GLN A 97 11.01 40.85 -27.02
CA GLN A 97 10.30 40.47 -28.24
C GLN A 97 9.98 41.70 -29.09
N GLN A 98 9.40 42.74 -28.48
CA GLN A 98 8.99 43.95 -29.20
C GLN A 98 10.20 44.74 -29.70
N SER A 99 11.29 44.80 -28.93
CA SER A 99 12.54 45.42 -29.39
C SER A 99 13.19 44.64 -30.54
N LYS A 100 13.09 43.30 -30.58
CA LYS A 100 13.56 42.50 -31.73
C LYS A 100 12.70 42.70 -32.96
N GLU A 101 11.37 42.69 -32.80
CA GLU A 101 10.43 43.00 -33.89
C GLU A 101 10.68 44.41 -34.46
N ALA A 102 11.08 45.38 -33.62
CA ALA A 102 11.51 46.70 -34.05
C ALA A 102 12.82 46.68 -34.85
N VAL A 103 13.83 45.91 -34.43
CA VAL A 103 15.09 45.72 -35.18
C VAL A 103 14.82 45.08 -36.55
N ASP A 104 14.03 44.00 -36.59
CA ASP A 104 13.70 43.30 -37.84
C ASP A 104 12.98 44.25 -38.82
N ALA A 105 12.02 45.04 -38.33
CA ALA A 105 11.31 46.01 -39.16
C ALA A 105 12.21 47.16 -39.67
N LEU A 106 13.19 47.58 -38.88
CA LEU A 106 14.19 48.57 -39.31
C LEU A 106 15.11 48.00 -40.40
N GLU A 107 15.50 46.73 -40.29
CA GLU A 107 16.29 46.04 -41.31
C GLU A 107 15.49 45.89 -42.62
N ASP A 108 14.21 45.54 -42.54
CA ASP A 108 13.32 45.45 -43.71
C ASP A 108 13.13 46.82 -44.38
N ALA A 109 12.95 47.89 -43.59
CA ALA A 109 12.87 49.25 -44.11
C ALA A 109 14.15 49.69 -44.81
N LYS A 110 15.31 49.27 -44.30
CA LYS A 110 16.61 49.54 -44.93
C LYS A 110 16.76 48.81 -46.26
N LYS A 111 16.42 47.52 -46.33
CA LYS A 111 16.45 46.75 -47.59
C LYS A 111 15.54 47.37 -48.65
N ALA A 112 14.31 47.73 -48.28
CA ALA A 112 13.38 48.38 -49.21
C ALA A 112 13.90 49.74 -49.73
N LEU A 113 14.61 50.50 -48.89
CA LEU A 113 15.26 51.76 -49.30
C LEU A 113 16.42 51.54 -50.29
N GLU A 114 17.22 50.48 -50.07
CA GLU A 114 18.32 50.10 -50.95
C GLU A 114 17.79 49.62 -52.32
N GLU A 115 16.73 48.80 -52.33
CA GLU A 115 16.04 48.37 -53.55
C GLU A 115 15.40 49.53 -54.32
N ALA A 116 14.79 50.50 -53.62
CA ALA A 116 14.26 51.72 -54.21
C ALA A 116 15.36 52.61 -54.81
N LYS A 117 16.58 52.56 -54.27
CA LYS A 117 17.74 53.26 -54.81
C LYS A 117 18.27 52.57 -56.06
N ASP A 118 18.44 51.25 -56.01
CA ASP A 118 18.93 50.43 -57.13
C ASP A 118 18.00 50.52 -58.36
N THR A 119 16.68 50.52 -58.14
CA THR A 119 15.68 50.70 -59.21
C THR A 119 15.69 52.11 -59.79
N LYS A 120 15.99 53.13 -58.99
CA LYS A 120 16.13 54.52 -59.45
C LYS A 120 17.42 54.72 -60.27
N GLU A 121 18.54 54.15 -59.86
CA GLU A 121 19.80 54.16 -60.64
C GLU A 121 19.66 53.42 -61.99
N LYS A 122 18.84 52.35 -62.04
CA LYS A 122 18.49 51.65 -63.29
C LYS A 122 17.70 52.54 -64.28
N ILE A 123 16.83 53.42 -63.79
CA ILE A 123 16.11 54.38 -64.65
C ILE A 123 17.06 55.40 -65.28
N GLU A 124 18.06 55.86 -64.52
CA GLU A 124 19.04 56.85 -65.01
C GLU A 124 19.99 56.27 -66.08
N THR A 125 20.18 54.95 -66.07
CA THR A 125 21.08 54.23 -67.00
C THR A 125 20.35 53.64 -68.22
N GLU A 126 19.09 53.20 -68.10
CA GLU A 126 18.26 52.68 -69.20
C GLU A 126 16.78 53.12 -69.10
N PRO A 127 16.35 54.21 -69.76
CA PRO A 127 14.99 54.73 -69.62
C PRO A 127 13.96 53.87 -70.39
N SER A 128 13.27 52.97 -69.67
CA SER A 128 12.12 52.17 -70.15
C SER A 128 10.84 52.53 -69.38
N PRO A 129 9.65 52.55 -70.01
CA PRO A 129 8.36 52.70 -69.32
C PRO A 129 8.09 51.63 -68.26
N SER A 130 8.71 50.45 -68.36
CA SER A 130 8.63 49.41 -67.32
C SER A 130 9.46 49.75 -66.09
N ALA A 131 10.65 50.34 -66.28
CA ALA A 131 11.57 50.69 -65.21
C ALA A 131 11.02 51.85 -64.34
N SER A 132 10.29 52.79 -64.93
CA SER A 132 9.64 53.88 -64.18
C SER A 132 8.45 53.43 -63.33
N VAL A 133 7.78 52.34 -63.70
CA VAL A 133 6.75 51.71 -62.86
C VAL A 133 7.41 50.95 -61.70
N GLU A 134 8.45 50.15 -61.99
CA GLU A 134 9.20 49.41 -60.97
C GLU A 134 9.81 50.31 -59.88
N ALA A 135 10.39 51.47 -60.22
CA ALA A 135 10.94 52.35 -59.19
C ALA A 135 9.87 53.11 -58.39
N ASN A 136 8.68 53.36 -58.97
CA ASN A 136 7.57 53.93 -58.21
C ASN A 136 7.01 52.90 -57.22
N ASP A 137 6.88 51.63 -57.65
CA ASP A 137 6.44 50.54 -56.79
C ASP A 137 7.44 50.32 -55.64
N ALA A 138 8.75 50.29 -55.93
CA ALA A 138 9.81 50.17 -54.93
C ALA A 138 9.85 51.37 -53.95
N ALA A 139 9.59 52.59 -54.42
CA ALA A 139 9.50 53.77 -53.56
C ALA A 139 8.27 53.74 -52.63
N VAL A 140 7.15 53.18 -53.08
CA VAL A 140 5.94 52.96 -52.25
C VAL A 140 6.22 51.89 -51.21
N GLU A 141 6.86 50.79 -51.59
CA GLU A 141 7.25 49.70 -50.68
C GLU A 141 8.23 50.18 -49.60
N ALA A 142 9.22 51.01 -49.95
CA ALA A 142 10.13 51.63 -48.99
C ALA A 142 9.41 52.56 -48.00
N GLN A 143 8.41 53.34 -48.46
CA GLN A 143 7.60 54.17 -47.56
C GLN A 143 6.72 53.34 -46.62
N GLU A 144 6.14 52.24 -47.12
CA GLU A 144 5.33 51.34 -46.30
C GLU A 144 6.19 50.61 -45.25
N ALA A 145 7.39 50.16 -45.63
CA ALA A 145 8.33 49.52 -44.73
C ALA A 145 8.82 50.49 -43.64
N LEU A 146 9.12 51.74 -43.99
CA LEU A 146 9.46 52.80 -43.02
C LEU A 146 8.33 53.07 -42.02
N LYS A 147 7.08 53.08 -42.49
CA LYS A 147 5.92 53.24 -41.62
C LYS A 147 5.77 52.07 -40.66
N LYS A 148 5.93 50.83 -41.13
CA LYS A 148 5.91 49.62 -40.29
C LYS A 148 7.04 49.64 -39.24
N ALA A 149 8.24 50.06 -39.63
CA ALA A 149 9.36 50.21 -38.70
C ALA A 149 9.09 51.29 -37.63
N GLN A 150 8.44 52.39 -37.99
CA GLN A 150 8.04 53.40 -37.02
C GLN A 150 6.99 52.87 -36.04
N GLU A 151 5.99 52.15 -36.53
CA GLU A 151 4.93 51.54 -35.71
C GLU A 151 5.52 50.51 -34.73
N SER A 152 6.43 49.63 -35.17
CA SER A 152 7.06 48.62 -34.30
C SER A 152 7.98 49.24 -33.24
N VAL A 153 8.74 50.29 -33.58
CA VAL A 153 9.53 51.06 -32.60
C VAL A 153 8.64 51.77 -31.59
N GLU A 154 7.51 52.35 -32.02
CA GLU A 154 6.53 52.97 -31.11
C GLU A 154 5.91 51.95 -30.15
N GLU A 155 5.59 50.74 -30.63
CA GLU A 155 5.10 49.66 -29.78
C GLU A 155 6.14 49.21 -28.75
N ALA A 156 7.41 49.05 -29.16
CA ALA A 156 8.52 48.72 -28.26
C ALA A 156 8.69 49.76 -27.14
N VAL A 157 8.70 51.05 -27.48
CA VAL A 157 8.80 52.15 -26.50
C VAL A 157 7.58 52.21 -25.58
N LYS A 158 6.39 51.95 -26.12
CA LYS A 158 5.14 51.93 -25.35
C LYS A 158 5.14 50.81 -24.31
N GLU A 159 5.63 49.63 -24.67
CA GLU A 159 5.70 48.50 -23.75
C GLU A 159 6.75 48.75 -22.65
N GLU A 160 7.90 49.32 -23.01
CA GLU A 160 8.95 49.73 -22.07
C GLU A 160 8.47 50.79 -21.06
N LYS A 161 7.72 51.81 -21.51
CA LYS A 161 7.11 52.81 -20.62
C LYS A 161 6.12 52.20 -19.62
N LYS A 162 5.36 51.19 -20.02
CA LYS A 162 4.45 50.48 -19.09
C LYS A 162 5.23 49.75 -18.00
N THR A 163 6.37 49.16 -18.35
CA THR A 163 7.21 48.44 -17.41
C THR A 163 7.91 49.38 -16.42
N GLN A 164 8.42 50.53 -16.88
CA GLN A 164 9.05 51.54 -16.02
C GLN A 164 8.08 52.14 -14.98
N GLN A 165 6.79 52.26 -15.30
CA GLN A 165 5.78 52.75 -14.37
C GLN A 165 5.43 51.74 -13.27
N ASP A 166 5.80 50.47 -13.42
CA ASP A 166 5.50 49.45 -12.43
C ASP A 166 6.61 49.34 -11.35
N LYS A 167 6.35 49.99 -10.22
CA LYS A 167 7.22 49.96 -9.03
C LYS A 167 7.49 48.55 -8.51
N THR A 168 6.57 47.60 -8.71
CA THR A 168 6.75 46.21 -8.21
C THR A 168 7.82 45.47 -9.00
N LEU A 169 7.86 45.71 -10.31
CA LEU A 169 8.84 45.14 -11.21
C LEU A 169 10.23 45.76 -10.99
N GLN A 170 10.28 47.08 -10.82
CA GLN A 170 11.55 47.75 -10.53
C GLN A 170 12.17 47.22 -9.23
N GLY A 171 11.37 47.01 -8.18
CA GLY A 171 11.83 46.42 -6.93
C GLY A 171 12.34 44.97 -7.06
N ALA A 172 11.72 44.16 -7.92
CA ALA A 172 12.16 42.79 -8.18
C ALA A 172 13.49 42.74 -8.97
N ILE A 173 13.63 43.61 -9.98
CA ILE A 173 14.89 43.78 -10.72
C ILE A 173 15.98 44.32 -9.79
N ASP A 174 15.65 45.32 -8.96
CA ASP A 174 16.61 45.96 -8.05
C ASP A 174 17.19 44.99 -7.01
N LYS A 175 16.39 44.02 -6.55
CA LYS A 175 16.81 42.94 -5.65
C LYS A 175 17.62 41.85 -6.34
N ALA A 176 17.40 41.62 -7.64
CA ALA A 176 18.07 40.56 -8.39
C ALA A 176 19.44 40.96 -8.94
N VAL A 177 19.65 42.25 -9.21
CA VAL A 177 20.92 42.78 -9.71
C VAL A 177 21.85 43.02 -8.52
N GLU A 178 22.79 42.09 -8.27
CA GLU A 178 23.85 42.22 -7.27
C GLU A 178 24.91 43.26 -7.74
N SER A 179 24.87 44.46 -7.15
CA SER A 179 26.04 45.34 -6.94
C SER A 179 26.82 45.95 -8.13
N THR A 180 26.20 46.22 -9.27
CA THR A 180 26.76 47.23 -10.22
C THR A 180 25.72 48.29 -10.54
N GLU A 181 25.90 49.51 -9.99
CA GLU A 181 25.18 50.71 -10.46
C GLU A 181 25.36 50.91 -11.97
N GLU A 182 26.45 50.39 -12.55
CA GLU A 182 26.71 50.39 -14.00
C GLU A 182 25.66 49.63 -14.81
N ASP A 183 25.21 48.45 -14.39
CA ASP A 183 24.25 47.65 -15.15
C ASP A 183 22.82 48.21 -15.04
N LYS A 184 22.48 48.75 -13.86
CA LYS A 184 21.23 49.48 -13.64
C LYS A 184 21.17 50.78 -14.43
N ASN A 185 22.29 51.49 -14.52
CA ASN A 185 22.40 52.71 -15.31
C ASN A 185 22.42 52.41 -16.80
N LYS A 186 23.07 51.33 -17.27
CA LYS A 186 23.04 50.86 -18.67
C LYS A 186 21.63 50.54 -19.14
N ALA A 187 20.84 49.81 -18.36
CA ALA A 187 19.45 49.52 -18.72
C ALA A 187 18.59 50.81 -18.75
N LYS A 188 18.75 51.73 -17.79
CA LYS A 188 18.03 53.01 -17.81
C LYS A 188 18.46 53.93 -18.96
N THR A 189 19.76 53.97 -19.27
CA THR A 189 20.28 54.76 -20.41
C THR A 189 19.84 54.16 -21.74
N SER A 190 19.79 52.83 -21.87
CA SER A 190 19.26 52.18 -23.06
C SER A 190 17.78 52.50 -23.29
N ASP A 191 16.96 52.51 -22.24
CA ASP A 191 15.54 52.84 -22.37
C ASP A 191 15.32 54.31 -22.81
N GLU A 192 16.15 55.24 -22.33
CA GLU A 192 16.15 56.63 -22.80
C GLU A 192 16.64 56.77 -24.25
N GLU A 193 17.55 55.89 -24.68
CA GLU A 193 18.08 55.89 -26.05
C GLU A 193 17.08 55.33 -27.06
N VAL A 194 16.32 54.29 -26.72
CA VAL A 194 15.22 53.77 -27.58
C VAL A 194 14.10 54.82 -27.71
N ALA A 195 13.78 55.56 -26.65
CA ALA A 195 12.83 56.68 -26.72
C ALA A 195 13.31 57.82 -27.63
N LYS A 196 14.63 58.12 -27.64
CA LYS A 196 15.23 59.09 -28.57
C LYS A 196 15.22 58.60 -30.02
N VAL A 197 15.35 57.28 -30.23
CA VAL A 197 15.26 56.65 -31.56
C VAL A 197 13.85 56.81 -32.15
N GLN A 198 12.78 56.69 -31.35
CA GLN A 198 11.41 56.96 -31.80
C GLN A 198 11.25 58.39 -32.35
N GLU A 199 11.80 59.39 -31.65
CA GLU A 199 11.74 60.79 -32.06
C GLU A 199 12.54 61.04 -33.35
N GLN A 200 13.68 60.37 -33.50
CA GLN A 200 14.50 60.42 -34.72
C GLN A 200 13.77 59.79 -35.92
N ILE A 201 13.18 58.61 -35.79
CA ILE A 201 12.46 57.92 -36.88
C ILE A 201 11.19 58.70 -37.29
N GLY A 202 10.44 59.27 -36.33
CA GLY A 202 9.27 60.09 -36.63
C GLY A 202 9.59 61.34 -37.46
N THR A 203 10.80 61.90 -37.32
CA THR A 203 11.25 63.03 -38.17
C THR A 203 11.72 62.61 -39.56
N ILE A 204 12.12 61.35 -39.72
CA ILE A 204 12.60 60.78 -40.98
C ILE A 204 11.42 60.37 -41.88
N SER A 205 10.40 59.73 -41.31
CA SER A 205 9.21 59.21 -42.02
C SER A 205 8.34 60.29 -42.68
N ASN A 206 8.28 61.50 -42.11
CA ASN A 206 7.47 62.62 -42.63
C ASN A 206 8.09 63.36 -43.84
N LYS A 207 9.29 62.97 -44.29
CA LYS A 207 9.97 63.59 -45.44
C LYS A 207 9.96 62.62 -46.61
N VAL A 208 9.16 62.92 -47.64
CA VAL A 208 9.14 62.17 -48.90
C VAL A 208 10.56 62.08 -49.46
N VAL A 209 11.07 60.86 -49.57
CA VAL A 209 12.42 60.54 -50.00
C VAL A 209 12.50 60.63 -51.52
N THR A 210 12.52 61.84 -52.06
CA THR A 210 12.70 62.08 -53.51
C THR A 210 14.13 62.48 -53.87
N ASP A 211 14.93 62.91 -52.90
CA ASP A 211 16.31 63.43 -53.07
C ASP A 211 17.36 62.45 -52.51
N GLU A 212 18.41 62.18 -53.28
CA GLU A 212 19.46 61.18 -53.03
C GLU A 212 20.22 61.47 -51.72
N GLN A 213 20.40 62.76 -51.39
CA GLN A 213 21.01 63.18 -50.12
C GLN A 213 20.12 62.89 -48.90
N GLN A 214 18.81 62.85 -49.09
CA GLN A 214 17.83 62.62 -48.03
C GLN A 214 17.67 61.13 -47.74
N GLN A 215 17.77 60.30 -48.78
CA GLN A 215 17.79 58.83 -48.70
C GLN A 215 19.02 58.35 -47.92
N LYS A 216 20.21 58.88 -48.25
CA LYS A 216 21.46 58.55 -47.54
C LYS A 216 21.47 58.96 -46.07
N LYS A 217 20.83 60.09 -45.73
CA LYS A 217 20.64 60.51 -44.32
C LYS A 217 19.64 59.63 -43.58
N THR A 218 18.65 59.09 -44.29
CA THR A 218 17.61 58.21 -43.74
C THR A 218 18.21 56.84 -43.43
N GLU A 219 19.00 56.26 -44.34
CA GLU A 219 19.78 55.03 -44.11
C GLU A 219 20.71 55.15 -42.90
N GLN A 220 21.50 56.23 -42.81
CA GLN A 220 22.38 56.47 -41.65
C GLN A 220 21.61 56.67 -40.34
N GLY A 221 20.37 57.18 -40.41
CA GLY A 221 19.50 57.33 -39.26
C GLY A 221 18.93 55.98 -38.80
N LEU A 222 18.55 55.11 -39.74
CA LEU A 222 18.09 53.75 -39.50
C LEU A 222 19.21 52.87 -38.92
N ASP A 223 20.43 52.96 -39.45
CA ASP A 223 21.59 52.21 -38.92
C ASP A 223 21.85 52.54 -37.45
N LYS A 224 21.88 53.84 -37.11
CA LYS A 224 22.07 54.29 -35.72
C LYS A 224 20.89 53.93 -34.82
N ALA A 225 19.68 53.88 -35.37
CA ALA A 225 18.49 53.47 -34.64
C ALA A 225 18.55 51.97 -34.33
N GLN A 226 18.89 51.16 -35.33
CA GLN A 226 19.06 49.72 -35.21
C GLN A 226 20.16 49.39 -34.19
N GLU A 227 21.35 49.97 -34.33
CA GLU A 227 22.49 49.76 -33.43
C GLU A 227 22.13 50.02 -31.95
N LYS A 228 21.42 51.12 -31.68
CA LYS A 228 20.99 51.46 -30.30
C LYS A 228 19.94 50.51 -29.75
N ILE A 229 19.00 50.05 -30.58
CA ILE A 229 17.99 49.08 -30.13
C ILE A 229 18.65 47.71 -29.90
N GLU A 230 19.61 47.31 -30.72
CA GLU A 230 20.41 46.09 -30.52
C GLU A 230 21.22 46.15 -29.22
N GLU A 231 21.93 47.25 -28.94
CA GLU A 231 22.62 47.47 -27.66
C GLU A 231 21.65 47.41 -26.46
N ALA A 232 20.46 48.00 -26.60
CA ALA A 232 19.42 47.91 -25.58
C ALA A 232 18.91 46.47 -25.39
N VAL A 233 18.75 45.70 -26.46
CA VAL A 233 18.35 44.28 -26.42
C VAL A 233 19.42 43.45 -25.71
N GLU A 234 20.70 43.68 -25.96
CA GLU A 234 21.79 42.99 -25.25
C GLU A 234 21.77 43.30 -23.75
N ALA A 235 21.69 44.58 -23.37
CA ALA A 235 21.62 44.99 -21.97
C ALA A 235 20.41 44.40 -21.24
N LYS A 236 19.23 44.43 -21.87
CA LYS A 236 17.99 43.82 -21.34
C LYS A 236 18.11 42.30 -21.22
N THR A 237 18.81 41.65 -22.13
CA THR A 237 19.07 40.20 -22.09
C THR A 237 19.95 39.84 -20.89
N GLU A 238 20.96 40.65 -20.57
CA GLU A 238 21.83 40.41 -19.41
C GLU A 238 21.08 40.60 -18.08
N VAL A 239 20.29 41.67 -17.96
CA VAL A 239 19.40 41.88 -16.79
C VAL A 239 18.44 40.69 -16.62
N LYS A 240 17.85 40.20 -17.71
CA LYS A 240 17.00 39.00 -17.68
C LYS A 240 17.75 37.78 -17.13
N LYS A 241 18.99 37.52 -17.54
CA LYS A 241 19.80 36.41 -17.01
C LYS A 241 20.02 36.54 -15.51
N GLN A 242 20.36 37.73 -15.01
CA GLN A 242 20.55 37.96 -13.58
C GLN A 242 19.27 37.71 -12.77
N VAL A 243 18.12 38.16 -13.28
CA VAL A 243 16.82 37.89 -12.66
C VAL A 243 16.51 36.39 -12.64
N LEU A 244 16.81 35.65 -13.73
CA LEU A 244 16.65 34.18 -13.78
C LEU A 244 17.53 33.45 -12.75
N VAL A 245 18.76 33.91 -12.54
CA VAL A 245 19.65 33.37 -11.50
C VAL A 245 19.06 33.64 -10.11
N ASN A 246 18.58 34.86 -9.84
CA ASN A 246 17.96 35.19 -8.56
C ASN A 246 16.66 34.40 -8.32
N ILE A 247 15.84 34.16 -9.35
CA ILE A 247 14.65 33.28 -9.27
C ILE A 247 15.05 31.88 -8.79
N THR A 248 16.18 31.37 -9.26
CA THR A 248 16.69 30.05 -8.82
C THR A 248 17.02 30.07 -7.33
N LYS A 249 17.73 31.09 -6.84
CA LYS A 249 18.02 31.27 -5.41
C LYS A 249 16.73 31.39 -4.57
N LEU A 250 15.77 32.19 -5.02
CA LEU A 250 14.47 32.34 -4.36
C LEU A 250 13.68 31.03 -4.31
N ARG A 251 13.79 30.18 -5.33
CA ARG A 251 13.17 28.84 -5.36
C ARG A 251 13.82 27.93 -4.32
N ASP A 252 15.15 27.98 -4.17
CA ASP A 252 15.87 27.21 -3.16
C ASP A 252 15.48 27.64 -1.75
N GLU A 253 15.46 28.94 -1.47
CA GLU A 253 15.02 29.49 -0.18
C GLU A 253 13.56 29.12 0.12
N ARG A 254 12.67 29.20 -0.88
CA ARG A 254 11.27 28.78 -0.75
C ARG A 254 11.16 27.29 -0.45
N ALA A 255 11.93 26.44 -1.13
CA ALA A 255 11.92 25.00 -0.90
C ALA A 255 12.35 24.68 0.53
N GLY A 256 13.47 25.24 0.98
CA GLY A 256 13.94 25.05 2.35
C GLY A 256 12.96 25.56 3.42
N LEU A 257 12.27 26.68 3.18
CA LEU A 257 11.20 27.16 4.06
C LEU A 257 9.99 26.22 4.06
N SER A 258 9.64 25.67 2.90
CA SER A 258 8.54 24.72 2.76
C SER A 258 8.81 23.46 3.57
N ASP A 259 10.01 22.89 3.47
CA ASP A 259 10.38 21.67 4.19
C ASP A 259 10.34 21.87 5.71
N ARG A 260 10.91 22.98 6.19
CA ARG A 260 10.86 23.33 7.62
C ARG A 260 9.43 23.56 8.09
N PHE A 261 8.62 24.19 7.25
CA PHE A 261 7.21 24.39 7.56
C PHE A 261 6.44 23.07 7.62
N GLU A 262 6.74 22.11 6.74
CA GLU A 262 6.15 20.77 6.79
C GLU A 262 6.48 20.05 8.11
N VAL A 263 7.69 20.20 8.65
CA VAL A 263 8.09 19.66 9.97
C VAL A 263 7.24 20.27 11.10
N VAL A 264 6.99 21.58 11.05
CA VAL A 264 6.09 22.25 12.00
C VAL A 264 4.66 21.70 11.90
N LEU A 265 4.18 21.46 10.68
CA LEU A 265 2.85 20.88 10.46
C LEU A 265 2.77 19.43 10.94
N GLU A 266 3.81 18.62 10.74
CA GLU A 266 3.85 17.23 11.20
C GLU A 266 3.73 17.16 12.73
N GLU A 267 4.51 17.95 13.46
CA GLU A 267 4.43 18.00 14.93
C GLU A 267 3.06 18.55 15.40
N LEU A 268 2.49 19.54 14.70
CA LEU A 268 1.15 20.04 15.00
C LEU A 268 0.07 18.97 14.79
N GLU A 269 0.15 18.19 13.71
CA GLU A 269 -0.77 17.09 13.42
C GLU A 269 -0.65 15.96 14.45
N LEU A 270 0.58 15.62 14.87
CA LEU A 270 0.83 14.64 15.92
C LEU A 270 0.18 15.02 17.26
N LYS A 271 0.10 16.32 17.56
CA LYS A 271 -0.57 16.82 18.78
C LYS A 271 -2.07 17.09 18.60
N GLY A 272 -2.63 16.81 17.42
CA GLY A 272 -4.06 16.88 17.13
C GLY A 272 -4.54 18.22 16.55
N GLY A 273 -3.64 19.07 16.05
CA GLY A 273 -4.00 20.33 15.37
C GLY A 273 -4.52 20.14 13.94
N ASP A 274 -5.27 21.13 13.42
CA ASP A 274 -5.78 21.10 12.03
C ASP A 274 -4.76 21.70 11.05
N VAL A 275 -4.14 20.83 10.25
CA VAL A 275 -3.10 21.21 9.28
C VAL A 275 -3.59 21.31 7.84
N LYS A 276 -4.86 20.96 7.55
CA LYS A 276 -5.34 20.74 6.17
C LYS A 276 -5.22 21.99 5.29
N LEU A 277 -5.48 23.17 5.85
CA LEU A 277 -5.38 24.43 5.11
C LEU A 277 -3.92 24.75 4.75
N TYR A 278 -3.00 24.49 5.66
CA TYR A 278 -1.58 24.72 5.45
C TYR A 278 -1.02 23.75 4.40
N GLN A 279 -1.31 22.45 4.51
CA GLN A 279 -0.91 21.43 3.54
C GLN A 279 -1.43 21.75 2.13
N LYS A 280 -2.68 22.21 1.99
CA LYS A 280 -3.21 22.64 0.68
C LYS A 280 -2.42 23.79 0.07
N TYR A 281 -1.99 24.75 0.88
CA TYR A 281 -1.19 25.87 0.39
C TYR A 281 0.21 25.41 -0.02
N VAL A 282 0.89 24.63 0.82
CA VAL A 282 2.22 24.06 0.53
C VAL A 282 2.19 23.26 -0.77
N ASN A 283 1.18 22.39 -0.95
CA ASN A 283 0.98 21.62 -2.17
C ASN A 283 0.67 22.49 -3.42
N ALA A 284 0.07 23.66 -3.24
CA ALA A 284 -0.23 24.56 -4.36
C ALA A 284 1.00 25.34 -4.85
N ILE A 285 1.99 25.51 -3.98
CA ILE A 285 3.25 26.21 -4.30
C ILE A 285 4.40 25.25 -4.62
N SER A 286 4.28 23.98 -4.25
CA SER A 286 5.23 22.94 -4.60
C SER A 286 5.08 22.58 -6.09
N GLY A 287 6.19 22.63 -6.82
CA GLY A 287 6.22 22.44 -8.27
C GLY A 287 7.03 23.48 -9.01
N ILE A 288 7.55 23.08 -10.17
CA ILE A 288 8.32 23.92 -11.09
C ILE A 288 7.42 24.19 -12.30
N LYS A 289 6.97 25.44 -12.48
CA LYS A 289 6.34 25.87 -13.74
C LYS A 289 7.44 26.29 -14.69
N VAL A 290 7.61 25.55 -15.78
CA VAL A 290 8.57 25.86 -16.85
C VAL A 290 7.79 26.48 -18.00
N ASP A 291 8.18 27.67 -18.43
CA ASP A 291 7.59 28.35 -19.58
C ASP A 291 8.34 27.92 -20.85
N VAL A 292 7.68 27.13 -21.71
CA VAL A 292 8.33 26.40 -22.82
C VAL A 292 8.65 27.32 -24.02
N THR A 293 8.19 28.58 -24.00
CA THR A 293 8.37 29.52 -25.12
C THR A 293 9.75 30.20 -25.15
N ASP A 294 10.56 30.09 -24.09
CA ASP A 294 11.89 30.70 -23.99
C ASP A 294 12.98 29.65 -23.77
N THR A 295 13.64 29.23 -24.85
CA THR A 295 14.62 28.13 -24.84
C THR A 295 15.87 28.45 -24.03
N GLN A 296 16.34 29.71 -24.03
CA GLN A 296 17.51 30.13 -23.24
C GLN A 296 17.18 30.24 -21.75
N GLY A 297 16.04 30.85 -21.41
CA GLY A 297 15.59 30.97 -20.02
C GLY A 297 15.26 29.61 -19.38
N THR A 298 14.69 28.70 -20.18
CA THR A 298 14.42 27.32 -19.76
C THR A 298 15.71 26.58 -19.42
N TRP A 299 16.76 26.72 -20.23
CA TRP A 299 18.04 26.06 -19.95
C TRP A 299 18.70 26.56 -18.66
N ILE A 300 18.74 27.88 -18.44
CA ILE A 300 19.28 28.48 -17.21
C ILE A 300 18.51 27.98 -15.99
N THR A 301 17.18 27.90 -16.10
CA THR A 301 16.32 27.39 -15.03
C THR A 301 16.60 25.92 -14.71
N ILE A 302 16.77 25.08 -15.73
CA ILE A 302 17.07 23.65 -15.55
C ILE A 302 18.46 23.46 -14.94
N VAL A 303 19.49 24.14 -15.46
CA VAL A 303 20.86 24.05 -14.93
C VAL A 303 20.95 24.60 -13.51
N GLY A 304 20.27 25.72 -13.24
CA GLY A 304 20.18 26.30 -11.90
C GLY A 304 19.52 25.34 -10.91
N TRP A 305 18.39 24.73 -11.29
CA TRP A 305 17.78 23.68 -10.49
C TRP A 305 18.70 22.47 -10.31
N LEU A 306 19.42 22.04 -11.34
CA LEU A 306 20.33 20.89 -11.27
C LEU A 306 21.48 21.11 -10.27
N GLN A 307 22.00 22.34 -10.19
CA GLN A 307 23.10 22.73 -9.29
C GLN A 307 22.61 23.17 -7.90
N SER A 308 21.32 23.45 -7.72
CA SER A 308 20.76 23.84 -6.43
C SER A 308 20.92 22.74 -5.38
N LYS A 309 21.21 23.17 -4.14
CA LYS A 309 21.33 22.26 -2.99
C LYS A 309 20.00 21.56 -2.68
N GLU A 310 18.89 22.29 -2.78
CA GLU A 310 17.55 21.79 -2.44
C GLU A 310 16.80 21.17 -3.63
N GLY A 311 17.30 21.33 -4.86
CA GLY A 311 16.73 20.71 -6.06
C GLY A 311 17.54 19.51 -6.53
N GLY A 312 18.26 19.68 -7.64
CA GLY A 312 18.92 18.58 -8.36
C GLY A 312 20.00 17.85 -7.56
N VAL A 313 20.77 18.56 -6.72
CA VAL A 313 21.83 17.93 -5.90
C VAL A 313 21.21 17.03 -4.82
N ARG A 314 20.18 17.50 -4.12
CA ARG A 314 19.43 16.69 -3.14
C ARG A 314 18.80 15.48 -3.81
N TRP A 315 18.12 15.67 -4.95
CA TRP A 315 17.55 14.56 -5.71
C TRP A 315 18.60 13.55 -6.15
N ALA A 316 19.74 13.98 -6.67
CA ALA A 316 20.83 13.09 -7.06
C ALA A 316 21.38 12.30 -5.86
N ASN A 317 21.56 12.94 -4.70
CA ASN A 317 21.99 12.27 -3.48
C ASN A 317 20.96 11.24 -2.99
N ASN A 318 19.68 11.61 -2.98
CA ASN A 318 18.58 10.74 -2.56
C ASN A 318 18.39 9.54 -3.50
N ILE A 319 18.51 9.75 -4.81
CA ILE A 319 18.56 8.68 -5.81
C ILE A 319 19.79 7.79 -5.57
N GLY A 320 20.95 8.37 -5.32
CA GLY A 320 22.18 7.63 -5.01
C GLY A 320 22.03 6.74 -3.77
N LYS A 321 21.45 7.27 -2.68
CA LYS A 321 21.11 6.52 -1.47
C LYS A 321 20.11 5.40 -1.76
N CYS A 322 19.04 5.69 -2.51
CA CYS A 322 18.03 4.71 -2.91
C CYS A 322 18.66 3.54 -3.69
N ILE A 323 19.45 3.84 -4.72
CA ILE A 323 20.18 2.83 -5.51
C ILE A 323 21.16 2.06 -4.63
N GLY A 324 21.89 2.74 -3.75
CA GLY A 324 22.83 2.12 -2.81
C GLY A 324 22.14 1.14 -1.85
N ILE A 325 20.98 1.52 -1.30
CA ILE A 325 20.15 0.66 -0.45
C ILE A 325 19.67 -0.55 -1.24
N ILE A 326 19.08 -0.35 -2.43
CA ILE A 326 18.57 -1.45 -3.27
C ILE A 326 19.72 -2.40 -3.66
N ALA A 327 20.89 -1.87 -4.03
CA ALA A 327 22.06 -2.68 -4.34
C ALA A 327 22.56 -3.45 -3.10
N GLY A 328 22.61 -2.80 -1.94
CA GLY A 328 22.97 -3.44 -0.67
C GLY A 328 22.05 -4.60 -0.32
N PHE A 329 20.73 -4.39 -0.41
CA PHE A 329 19.74 -5.44 -0.20
C PHE A 329 19.78 -6.53 -1.28
N SER A 330 20.10 -6.18 -2.53
CA SER A 330 20.26 -7.15 -3.62
C SER A 330 21.48 -8.05 -3.40
N ILE A 331 22.59 -7.49 -2.95
CA ILE A 331 23.80 -8.26 -2.58
C ILE A 331 23.50 -9.12 -1.36
N LEU A 332 22.87 -8.55 -0.32
CA LEU A 332 22.46 -9.28 0.87
C LEU A 332 21.51 -10.45 0.54
N SER A 333 20.59 -10.26 -0.40
CA SER A 333 19.66 -11.31 -0.83
C SER A 333 20.40 -12.45 -1.53
N VAL A 334 21.41 -12.17 -2.35
CA VAL A 334 22.29 -13.20 -2.95
C VAL A 334 23.05 -13.94 -1.87
N ILE A 335 23.70 -13.23 -0.94
CA ILE A 335 24.50 -13.84 0.14
C ILE A 335 23.62 -14.77 0.99
N LEU A 336 22.48 -14.26 1.49
CA LEU A 336 21.57 -15.04 2.30
C LEU A 336 20.94 -16.20 1.51
N GLY A 337 20.63 -15.99 0.23
CA GLY A 337 20.16 -17.05 -0.66
C GLY A 337 21.17 -18.19 -0.80
N THR A 338 22.45 -17.88 -1.01
CA THR A 338 23.52 -18.88 -1.10
C THR A 338 23.79 -19.56 0.24
N VAL A 339 23.74 -18.82 1.35
CA VAL A 339 23.85 -19.40 2.70
C VAL A 339 22.70 -20.36 2.96
N LEU A 340 21.48 -19.98 2.59
CA LEU A 340 20.30 -20.82 2.73
C LEU A 340 20.40 -22.07 1.85
N GLU A 341 20.83 -21.94 0.60
CA GLU A 341 21.06 -23.07 -0.32
C GLU A 341 22.07 -24.07 0.27
N LYS A 342 23.21 -23.56 0.78
CA LYS A 342 24.22 -24.40 1.42
C LYS A 342 23.71 -25.06 2.70
N SER A 343 22.92 -24.34 3.50
CA SER A 343 22.33 -24.85 4.73
C SER A 343 21.31 -25.96 4.44
N LEU A 344 20.42 -25.74 3.48
CA LEU A 344 19.43 -26.75 3.07
C LEU A 344 20.10 -27.98 2.45
N GLY A 345 21.20 -27.80 1.70
CA GLY A 345 22.00 -28.90 1.15
C GLY A 345 22.70 -29.77 2.21
N MET A 346 22.86 -29.29 3.45
CA MET A 346 23.37 -30.14 4.56
C MET A 346 22.33 -31.15 5.04
N PHE A 347 21.04 -30.96 4.74
CA PHE A 347 19.97 -31.85 5.13
C PHE A 347 19.60 -32.79 3.98
N PRO A 348 19.94 -34.09 4.04
CA PRO A 348 19.76 -35.02 2.92
C PRO A 348 18.30 -35.32 2.56
N ASN A 349 17.35 -34.97 3.43
CA ASN A 349 15.93 -35.29 3.28
C ASN A 349 15.09 -34.13 2.71
N ILE A 350 15.72 -33.00 2.35
CA ILE A 350 15.02 -31.85 1.76
C ILE A 350 14.93 -32.04 0.25
N SER A 351 13.74 -31.85 -0.33
CA SER A 351 13.57 -31.91 -1.77
C SER A 351 14.26 -30.72 -2.44
N VAL A 352 14.93 -30.98 -3.57
CA VAL A 352 15.62 -29.93 -4.36
C VAL A 352 14.66 -28.81 -4.74
N MET A 353 13.40 -29.16 -5.08
CA MET A 353 12.37 -28.20 -5.44
C MET A 353 11.97 -27.29 -4.28
N LEU A 354 11.83 -27.83 -3.06
CA LEU A 354 11.55 -27.03 -1.86
C LEU A 354 12.74 -26.10 -1.56
N GLY A 355 13.97 -26.62 -1.70
CA GLY A 355 15.17 -25.82 -1.51
C GLY A 355 15.24 -24.62 -2.45
N GLN A 356 15.04 -24.85 -3.76
CA GLN A 356 15.01 -23.78 -4.77
C GLN A 356 13.88 -22.79 -4.53
N PHE A 357 12.69 -23.26 -4.15
CA PHE A 357 11.57 -22.39 -3.81
C PHE A 357 11.88 -21.47 -2.64
N LEU A 358 12.43 -22.00 -1.53
CA LEU A 358 12.78 -21.20 -0.36
C LEU A 358 13.87 -20.17 -0.68
N VAL A 359 14.91 -20.56 -1.43
CA VAL A 359 15.97 -19.64 -1.86
C VAL A 359 15.40 -18.53 -2.74
N SER A 360 14.53 -18.86 -3.70
CA SER A 360 13.87 -17.87 -4.55
C SER A 360 12.98 -16.93 -3.74
N LEU A 361 12.19 -17.46 -2.80
CA LEU A 361 11.31 -16.67 -1.93
C LEU A 361 12.11 -15.69 -1.07
N THR A 362 13.23 -16.14 -0.46
CA THR A 362 14.13 -15.29 0.32
C THR A 362 14.75 -14.20 -0.54
N ARG A 363 15.27 -14.54 -1.73
CA ARG A 363 15.91 -13.55 -2.63
C ARG A 363 14.92 -12.49 -3.08
N GLN A 364 13.74 -12.92 -3.53
CA GLN A 364 12.70 -12.02 -4.01
C GLN A 364 12.12 -11.16 -2.87
N GLY A 365 11.89 -11.77 -1.70
CA GLY A 365 11.39 -11.07 -0.52
C GLY A 365 12.34 -9.97 -0.05
N LEU A 366 13.63 -10.27 0.07
CA LEU A 366 14.63 -9.26 0.45
C LEU A 366 14.80 -8.17 -0.61
N PHE A 367 14.69 -8.51 -1.89
CA PHE A 367 14.72 -7.52 -2.96
C PHE A 367 13.54 -6.54 -2.86
N VAL A 368 12.33 -7.05 -2.63
CA VAL A 368 11.13 -6.20 -2.43
C VAL A 368 11.29 -5.30 -1.20
N VAL A 369 11.78 -5.84 -0.08
CA VAL A 369 12.08 -5.03 1.12
C VAL A 369 13.12 -3.94 0.79
N GLY A 370 14.17 -4.28 0.05
CA GLY A 370 15.17 -3.33 -0.41
C GLY A 370 14.60 -2.21 -1.27
N ILE A 371 13.64 -2.50 -2.14
CA ILE A 371 12.91 -1.48 -2.91
C ILE A 371 12.11 -0.56 -1.98
N LEU A 372 11.35 -1.11 -1.02
CA LEU A 372 10.54 -0.30 -0.11
C LEU A 372 11.41 0.64 0.73
N VAL A 373 12.50 0.13 1.30
CA VAL A 373 13.46 0.94 2.07
C VAL A 373 14.23 1.90 1.15
N GLY A 374 14.47 1.53 -0.09
CA GLY A 374 15.07 2.44 -1.08
C GLY A 374 14.17 3.64 -1.37
N ILE A 375 12.86 3.42 -1.54
CA ILE A 375 11.89 4.49 -1.81
C ILE A 375 11.82 5.50 -0.65
N THR A 376 12.02 5.10 0.60
CA THR A 376 12.03 6.07 1.71
C THR A 376 13.18 7.06 1.61
N ALA A 377 14.29 6.69 0.95
CA ALA A 377 15.39 7.63 0.68
C ALA A 377 15.02 8.70 -0.35
N LEU A 378 13.94 8.51 -1.12
CA LEU A 378 13.37 9.52 -2.01
C LEU A 378 12.38 10.45 -1.29
N GLU A 379 12.25 10.34 0.04
CA GLU A 379 11.32 11.13 0.87
C GLU A 379 9.85 10.96 0.46
N VAL A 380 9.54 9.86 -0.24
CA VAL A 380 8.17 9.48 -0.61
C VAL A 380 7.53 8.68 0.52
N SER A 381 6.32 9.04 0.92
CA SER A 381 5.55 8.26 1.90
C SER A 381 5.22 6.86 1.35
N ILE A 382 5.80 5.83 1.97
CA ILE A 382 5.52 4.43 1.64
C ILE A 382 4.36 3.83 2.46
N GLY A 383 3.70 4.62 3.31
CA GLY A 383 2.58 4.18 4.14
C GLY A 383 1.47 3.45 3.34
N PRO A 384 1.00 3.99 2.21
CA PRO A 384 0.03 3.32 1.36
C PRO A 384 0.53 1.99 0.78
N LEU A 385 1.82 1.89 0.42
CA LEU A 385 2.43 0.65 -0.08
C LEU A 385 2.51 -0.41 1.02
N ILE A 386 2.93 -0.03 2.22
CA ILE A 386 2.96 -0.93 3.39
C ILE A 386 1.54 -1.42 3.71
N ALA A 387 0.54 -0.54 3.69
CA ALA A 387 -0.86 -0.91 3.91
C ALA A 387 -1.35 -1.93 2.88
N MET A 388 -1.02 -1.73 1.59
CA MET A 388 -1.35 -2.67 0.52
C MET A 388 -0.68 -4.04 0.70
N ILE A 389 0.62 -4.06 1.02
CA ILE A 389 1.36 -5.30 1.26
C ILE A 389 0.85 -6.00 2.52
N GLY A 390 0.51 -5.24 3.57
CA GLY A 390 -0.11 -5.78 4.78
C GLY A 390 -1.46 -6.44 4.48
N ALA A 391 -2.31 -5.80 3.68
CA ALA A 391 -3.57 -6.37 3.23
C ALA A 391 -3.37 -7.64 2.38
N ALA A 392 -2.43 -7.64 1.44
CA ALA A 392 -2.09 -8.82 0.65
C ALA A 392 -1.54 -9.95 1.52
N GLY A 393 -0.66 -9.63 2.46
CA GLY A 393 -0.08 -10.57 3.43
C GLY A 393 -1.15 -11.20 4.33
N PHE A 394 -2.16 -10.42 4.73
CA PHE A 394 -3.32 -10.93 5.46
C PHE A 394 -4.08 -11.97 4.63
N VAL A 395 -4.41 -11.67 3.37
CA VAL A 395 -5.09 -12.63 2.48
C VAL A 395 -4.28 -13.93 2.32
N VAL A 396 -2.97 -13.82 2.14
CA VAL A 396 -2.07 -14.97 2.08
C VAL A 396 -2.08 -15.76 3.38
N ALA A 397 -2.02 -15.10 4.54
CA ALA A 397 -2.09 -15.74 5.85
C ALA A 397 -3.42 -16.51 6.05
N PHE A 398 -4.55 -15.94 5.61
CA PHE A 398 -5.84 -16.63 5.62
C PHE A 398 -5.83 -17.87 4.71
N ALA A 399 -5.22 -17.79 3.53
CA ALA A 399 -5.10 -18.95 2.65
C ALA A 399 -4.26 -20.09 3.27
N PHE A 400 -3.25 -19.75 4.07
CA PHE A 400 -2.39 -20.72 4.77
C PHE A 400 -2.88 -21.11 6.17
N GLN A 401 -4.04 -20.61 6.64
CA GLN A 401 -4.54 -20.85 7.99
C GLN A 401 -4.64 -22.34 8.34
N SER A 402 -5.17 -23.18 7.44
CA SER A 402 -5.31 -24.62 7.67
C SER A 402 -3.95 -25.33 7.77
N THR A 403 -3.00 -24.98 6.91
CA THR A 403 -1.64 -25.54 6.92
C THR A 403 -0.91 -25.21 8.21
N LEU A 404 -1.01 -23.97 8.67
CA LEU A 404 -0.39 -23.53 9.93
C LEU A 404 -1.08 -24.19 11.14
N GLY A 405 -2.40 -24.37 11.08
CA GLY A 405 -3.14 -25.16 12.06
C GLY A 405 -2.62 -26.60 12.15
N ASN A 406 -2.38 -27.26 11.01
CA ASN A 406 -1.88 -28.64 11.00
C ASN A 406 -0.51 -28.74 11.68
N LEU A 407 0.38 -27.78 11.38
CA LEU A 407 1.71 -27.67 12.01
C LEU A 407 1.59 -27.54 13.54
N ALA A 408 0.74 -26.63 14.02
CA ALA A 408 0.53 -26.40 15.44
C ALA A 408 -0.07 -27.62 16.14
N ASN A 409 -1.09 -28.23 15.55
CA ASN A 409 -1.74 -29.43 16.09
C ASN A 409 -0.80 -30.64 16.08
N GLY A 410 0.06 -30.77 15.06
CA GLY A 410 1.11 -31.78 15.05
C GLY A 410 2.11 -31.59 16.20
N LEU A 411 2.55 -30.35 16.45
CA LEU A 411 3.40 -30.04 17.59
C LEU A 411 2.72 -30.36 18.93
N MET A 412 1.42 -30.06 19.06
CA MET A 412 0.66 -30.40 20.27
C MET A 412 0.55 -31.91 20.50
N ILE A 413 0.32 -32.70 19.44
CA ILE A 413 0.32 -34.17 19.53
C ILE A 413 1.69 -34.66 20.00
N LEU A 414 2.79 -34.15 19.43
CA LEU A 414 4.14 -34.54 19.83
C LEU A 414 4.50 -34.13 21.27
N LEU A 415 3.99 -32.99 21.74
CA LEU A 415 4.26 -32.46 23.07
C LEU A 415 3.46 -33.17 24.16
N TYR A 416 2.15 -33.30 23.97
CA TYR A 416 1.24 -33.89 24.96
C TYR A 416 1.12 -35.41 24.86
N LYS A 417 1.51 -35.98 23.71
CA LYS A 417 1.49 -37.42 23.44
C LYS A 417 0.19 -38.13 23.89
N PRO A 418 -0.99 -37.72 23.39
CA PRO A 418 -2.24 -38.44 23.67
C PRO A 418 -2.21 -39.90 23.15
N PHE A 419 -1.32 -40.20 22.21
CA PHE A 419 -0.97 -41.52 21.72
C PHE A 419 0.48 -41.49 21.19
N ASP A 420 1.08 -42.66 21.02
CA ASP A 420 2.41 -42.82 20.40
C ASP A 420 2.36 -43.77 19.19
N VAL A 421 3.44 -43.81 18.41
CA VAL A 421 3.59 -44.74 17.28
C VAL A 421 3.46 -46.18 17.80
N GLY A 422 2.53 -46.92 17.19
CA GLY A 422 2.19 -48.27 17.58
C GLY A 422 0.92 -48.39 18.44
N ASP A 423 0.33 -47.28 18.89
CA ASP A 423 -0.94 -47.33 19.59
C ASP A 423 -2.11 -47.64 18.66
N MET A 424 -3.13 -48.30 19.20
CA MET A 424 -4.41 -48.55 18.54
C MET A 424 -5.37 -47.42 18.90
N ILE A 425 -5.74 -46.60 17.92
CA ILE A 425 -6.59 -45.43 18.14
C ILE A 425 -7.82 -45.45 17.24
N GLU A 426 -8.85 -44.73 17.68
CA GLU A 426 -10.01 -44.35 16.90
C GLU A 426 -10.19 -42.82 16.95
N VAL A 427 -10.09 -42.17 15.79
CA VAL A 427 -10.16 -40.71 15.68
C VAL A 427 -10.76 -40.32 14.33
N ALA A 428 -11.63 -39.32 14.32
CA ALA A 428 -12.31 -38.82 13.11
C ALA A 428 -12.99 -39.94 12.29
N GLY A 429 -13.54 -40.97 12.97
CA GLY A 429 -14.17 -42.12 12.34
C GLY A 429 -13.21 -43.14 11.72
N VAL A 430 -11.91 -42.99 11.95
CA VAL A 430 -10.86 -43.91 11.47
C VAL A 430 -10.28 -44.69 12.66
N LYS A 431 -10.39 -46.01 12.60
CA LYS A 431 -9.82 -46.94 13.59
C LYS A 431 -8.63 -47.69 13.01
N GLY A 432 -7.47 -47.58 13.65
CA GLY A 432 -6.26 -48.26 13.21
C GLY A 432 -5.07 -48.09 14.15
N LYS A 433 -3.99 -48.80 13.83
CA LYS A 433 -2.71 -48.67 14.54
C LYS A 433 -1.93 -47.48 13.98
N VAL A 434 -1.44 -46.60 14.83
CA VAL A 434 -0.60 -45.45 14.43
C VAL A 434 0.72 -45.97 13.90
N GLN A 435 1.04 -45.62 12.65
CA GLN A 435 2.27 -46.04 11.98
C GLN A 435 3.34 -44.94 12.04
N ASP A 436 2.94 -43.68 11.87
CA ASP A 436 3.85 -42.53 11.87
C ASP A 436 3.08 -41.26 12.24
N VAL A 437 3.75 -40.31 12.89
CA VAL A 437 3.22 -38.98 13.21
C VAL A 437 4.25 -37.95 12.78
N ASN A 438 3.88 -37.10 11.82
CA ASN A 438 4.69 -35.95 11.43
C ASN A 438 3.98 -34.65 11.79
N LEU A 439 4.64 -33.51 11.54
CA LEU A 439 4.09 -32.20 11.93
C LEU A 439 2.78 -31.84 11.22
N ILE A 440 2.45 -32.45 10.08
CA ILE A 440 1.29 -32.08 9.26
C ILE A 440 0.16 -33.12 9.34
N CYS A 441 0.50 -34.41 9.41
CA CYS A 441 -0.45 -35.51 9.39
C CYS A 441 0.00 -36.69 10.26
N THR A 442 -1.00 -37.50 10.64
CA THR A 442 -0.86 -38.78 11.32
C THR A 442 -1.20 -39.90 10.33
N THR A 443 -0.33 -40.90 10.23
CA THR A 443 -0.52 -42.07 9.37
C THR A 443 -1.05 -43.23 10.20
N ILE A 444 -2.22 -43.75 9.83
CA ILE A 444 -2.93 -44.81 10.54
C ILE A 444 -3.06 -46.03 9.62
N LYS A 445 -2.65 -47.21 10.11
CA LYS A 445 -2.83 -48.49 9.43
C LYS A 445 -4.03 -49.24 10.01
N THR A 446 -5.07 -49.42 9.22
CA THR A 446 -6.27 -50.16 9.62
C THR A 446 -6.01 -51.66 9.76
N SER A 447 -6.90 -52.38 10.46
CA SER A 447 -6.84 -53.85 10.57
C SER A 447 -6.93 -54.58 9.22
N GLN A 448 -7.48 -53.91 8.20
CA GLN A 448 -7.52 -54.39 6.81
C GLN A 448 -6.25 -54.04 6.02
N SER A 449 -5.17 -53.60 6.69
CA SER A 449 -3.90 -53.18 6.09
C SER A 449 -3.95 -51.98 5.13
N LYS A 450 -5.02 -51.17 5.16
CA LYS A 450 -5.07 -49.88 4.43
C LYS A 450 -4.32 -48.80 5.22
N ILE A 451 -3.54 -47.97 4.52
CA ILE A 451 -2.87 -46.79 5.07
C ILE A 451 -3.79 -45.58 4.86
N ILE A 452 -4.13 -44.89 5.94
CA ILE A 452 -4.96 -43.69 5.95
C ILE A 452 -4.12 -42.54 6.52
N ILE A 453 -4.03 -41.45 5.77
CA ILE A 453 -3.30 -40.24 6.18
C ILE A 453 -4.33 -39.21 6.65
N VAL A 454 -4.28 -38.86 7.93
CA VAL A 454 -5.23 -37.94 8.56
C VAL A 454 -4.51 -36.62 8.87
N PRO A 455 -5.00 -35.46 8.40
CA PRO A 455 -4.44 -34.17 8.79
C PRO A 455 -4.50 -33.96 10.31
N ASN A 456 -3.46 -33.38 10.90
CA ASN A 456 -3.39 -33.21 12.35
C ASN A 456 -4.50 -32.31 12.90
N ASN A 457 -5.01 -31.36 12.10
CA ASN A 457 -6.23 -30.61 12.45
C ASN A 457 -7.42 -31.52 12.74
N SER A 458 -7.61 -32.56 11.93
CA SER A 458 -8.70 -33.51 12.10
C SER A 458 -8.45 -34.45 13.27
N VAL A 459 -7.20 -34.75 13.61
CA VAL A 459 -6.87 -35.58 14.78
C VAL A 459 -7.12 -34.80 16.07
N TRP A 460 -6.50 -33.63 16.20
CA TRP A 460 -6.57 -32.81 17.42
C TRP A 460 -7.95 -32.16 17.63
N GLY A 461 -8.66 -31.86 16.54
CA GLY A 461 -10.00 -31.27 16.59
C GLY A 461 -11.13 -32.25 16.91
N ASN A 462 -10.85 -33.56 17.00
CA ASN A 462 -11.84 -34.59 17.30
C ASN A 462 -11.54 -35.32 18.62
N ILE A 463 -12.48 -36.13 19.08
CA ILE A 463 -12.26 -37.06 20.19
C ILE A 463 -11.24 -38.11 19.76
N ILE A 464 -10.23 -38.32 20.60
CA ILE A 464 -9.17 -39.31 20.40
C ILE A 464 -9.44 -40.45 21.39
N GLU A 465 -9.83 -41.62 20.90
CA GLU A 465 -9.96 -42.82 21.71
C GLU A 465 -8.69 -43.67 21.56
N ASN A 466 -7.90 -43.79 22.63
CA ASN A 466 -6.70 -44.62 22.64
C ASN A 466 -6.97 -45.93 23.39
N GLU A 467 -7.00 -47.05 22.68
CA GLU A 467 -7.28 -48.36 23.27
C GLU A 467 -6.08 -49.03 23.95
N THR A 468 -4.86 -48.54 23.69
CA THR A 468 -3.60 -49.17 24.13
C THR A 468 -2.79 -48.32 25.10
N SER A 469 -3.24 -47.11 25.41
CA SER A 469 -2.62 -46.23 26.42
C SER A 469 -2.65 -46.86 27.81
N SER A 470 -3.74 -47.55 28.16
CA SER A 470 -3.85 -48.29 29.42
C SER A 470 -3.15 -49.66 29.31
N PRO A 471 -2.32 -50.06 30.29
CA PRO A 471 -1.72 -51.40 30.32
C PRO A 471 -2.77 -52.50 30.56
N VAL A 472 -3.93 -52.13 31.11
CA VAL A 472 -5.05 -53.02 31.43
C VAL A 472 -6.24 -52.69 30.55
N ARG A 473 -6.86 -53.71 29.95
CA ARG A 473 -8.07 -53.59 29.14
C ARG A 473 -9.21 -54.40 29.73
N ALA A 474 -10.42 -53.86 29.70
CA ALA A 474 -11.63 -54.57 30.10
C ALA A 474 -12.24 -55.29 28.89
N ILE A 475 -12.42 -56.59 29.00
CA ILE A 475 -13.26 -57.41 28.13
C ILE A 475 -14.67 -57.32 28.68
N PHE A 476 -15.61 -56.86 27.86
CA PHE A 476 -17.03 -56.84 28.20
C PHE A 476 -17.78 -57.76 27.24
N ILE A 477 -18.40 -58.80 27.77
CA ILE A 477 -19.21 -59.78 27.04
C ILE A 477 -20.61 -59.77 27.62
N THR A 478 -21.62 -59.64 26.78
CA THR A 478 -23.02 -59.85 27.21
C THR A 478 -23.39 -61.30 26.95
N VAL A 479 -23.49 -62.08 28.03
CA VAL A 479 -23.86 -63.49 27.98
C VAL A 479 -25.37 -63.61 28.16
N ARG A 480 -26.04 -64.42 27.34
CA ARG A 480 -27.51 -64.58 27.39
C ARG A 480 -27.88 -65.96 27.90
N VAL A 481 -28.76 -66.02 28.91
CA VAL A 481 -29.28 -67.28 29.46
C VAL A 481 -30.81 -67.30 29.38
N SER A 482 -31.40 -68.50 29.25
CA SER A 482 -32.86 -68.66 29.24
C SER A 482 -33.45 -68.25 30.58
N TYR A 483 -34.68 -67.73 30.60
CA TYR A 483 -35.45 -67.47 31.83
C TYR A 483 -35.65 -68.72 32.70
N GLN A 484 -35.50 -69.90 32.11
CA GLN A 484 -35.60 -71.18 32.81
C GLN A 484 -34.32 -71.55 33.56
N ASN A 485 -33.18 -70.90 33.26
CA ASN A 485 -31.92 -71.18 33.94
C ASN A 485 -31.81 -70.44 35.27
N SER A 486 -31.10 -71.04 36.22
CA SER A 486 -30.73 -70.34 37.47
C SER A 486 -29.68 -69.28 37.18
N ILE A 487 -30.05 -68.01 37.36
CA ILE A 487 -29.15 -66.86 37.18
C ILE A 487 -27.96 -66.98 38.15
N THR A 488 -28.20 -67.37 39.39
CA THR A 488 -27.13 -67.57 40.40
C THR A 488 -26.13 -68.62 39.96
N GLN A 489 -26.59 -69.74 39.40
CA GLN A 489 -25.72 -70.79 38.88
C GLN A 489 -24.90 -70.28 37.69
N ALA A 490 -25.52 -69.55 36.76
CA ALA A 490 -24.82 -68.98 35.62
C ALA A 490 -23.74 -67.96 36.03
N ILE A 491 -24.03 -67.07 36.98
CA ILE A 491 -23.05 -66.13 37.54
C ILE A 491 -21.90 -66.86 38.24
N GLN A 492 -22.19 -67.94 38.98
CA GLN A 492 -21.16 -68.75 39.64
C GLN A 492 -20.21 -69.39 38.62
N VAL A 493 -20.76 -70.04 37.57
CA VAL A 493 -19.96 -70.65 36.50
C VAL A 493 -19.12 -69.60 35.79
N LEU A 494 -19.67 -68.41 35.49
CA LEU A 494 -18.93 -67.32 34.86
C LEU A 494 -17.80 -66.79 35.77
N ASN A 495 -18.03 -66.68 37.08
CA ASN A 495 -16.99 -66.33 38.05
C ASN A 495 -15.87 -67.37 38.08
N ASP A 496 -16.21 -68.66 38.06
CA ASP A 496 -15.21 -69.73 38.04
C ASP A 496 -14.36 -69.69 36.77
N ILE A 497 -14.98 -69.42 35.62
CA ILE A 497 -14.28 -69.26 34.33
C ILE A 497 -13.34 -68.06 34.38
N ALA A 498 -13.81 -66.90 34.84
CA ALA A 498 -12.98 -65.70 34.91
C ALA A 498 -11.79 -65.88 35.86
N ASN A 499 -12.02 -66.46 37.04
CA ASN A 499 -10.97 -66.65 38.06
C ASN A 499 -9.97 -67.77 37.72
N SER A 500 -10.34 -68.72 36.87
CA SER A 500 -9.45 -69.82 36.42
C SER A 500 -8.67 -69.48 35.14
N HIS A 501 -9.07 -68.46 34.39
CA HIS A 501 -8.43 -68.11 33.14
C HIS A 501 -7.05 -67.45 33.36
N PRO A 502 -5.95 -67.96 32.79
CA PRO A 502 -4.58 -67.51 33.10
C PRO A 502 -4.28 -66.06 32.66
N LEU A 503 -5.02 -65.53 31.67
CA LEU A 503 -4.84 -64.17 31.15
C LEU A 503 -5.76 -63.12 31.81
N VAL A 504 -6.66 -63.54 32.71
CA VAL A 504 -7.54 -62.63 33.46
C VAL A 504 -6.83 -62.17 34.73
N LEU A 505 -6.83 -60.86 34.95
CA LEU A 505 -6.27 -60.24 36.14
C LEU A 505 -7.16 -60.46 37.35
N LYS A 506 -6.53 -60.66 38.52
CA LYS A 506 -7.23 -60.78 39.81
C LYS A 506 -7.51 -59.42 40.45
N ASP A 507 -6.72 -58.42 40.10
CA ASP A 507 -6.88 -57.03 40.54
C ASP A 507 -6.55 -56.09 39.36
N PRO A 508 -7.52 -55.33 38.82
CA PRO A 508 -8.94 -55.37 39.16
C PRO A 508 -9.57 -56.74 38.81
N GLY A 509 -10.40 -57.26 39.72
CA GLY A 509 -11.07 -58.54 39.55
C GLY A 509 -12.24 -58.47 38.55
N PRO A 510 -12.75 -59.62 38.09
CA PRO A 510 -13.90 -59.65 37.20
C PRO A 510 -15.16 -59.12 37.91
N TRP A 511 -16.01 -58.42 37.15
CA TRP A 511 -17.33 -57.99 37.60
C TRP A 511 -18.38 -58.67 36.74
N ILE A 512 -19.22 -59.46 37.39
CA ILE A 512 -20.21 -60.30 36.73
C ILE A 512 -21.53 -60.13 37.48
N ASP A 513 -22.54 -59.63 36.78
CA ASP A 513 -23.85 -59.38 37.39
C ASP A 513 -24.97 -59.52 36.36
N THR A 514 -26.19 -59.62 36.87
CA THR A 514 -27.40 -59.64 36.05
C THR A 514 -27.60 -58.24 35.44
N GLY A 515 -27.59 -58.19 34.12
CA GLY A 515 -27.93 -56.99 33.36
C GLY A 515 -29.43 -56.93 33.10
N GLU A 516 -29.78 -56.63 31.85
CA GLU A 516 -31.16 -56.48 31.40
C GLU A 516 -31.92 -57.82 31.28
N LEU A 517 -33.18 -57.82 31.71
CA LEU A 517 -34.14 -58.88 31.41
C LEU A 517 -34.74 -58.63 30.01
N ALA A 518 -34.14 -59.21 28.97
CA ALA A 518 -34.52 -59.00 27.57
C ALA A 518 -35.71 -59.89 27.13
N GLU A 519 -36.27 -59.65 25.95
CA GLU A 519 -37.52 -60.28 25.48
C GLU A 519 -37.53 -61.82 25.55
N TYR A 520 -36.41 -62.49 25.25
CA TYR A 520 -36.31 -63.95 25.21
C TYR A 520 -35.13 -64.51 26.04
N ALA A 521 -34.44 -63.66 26.81
CA ALA A 521 -33.24 -64.02 27.56
C ALA A 521 -33.00 -63.09 28.76
N VAL A 522 -32.30 -63.59 29.77
CA VAL A 522 -31.66 -62.74 30.78
C VAL A 522 -30.24 -62.44 30.30
N ASN A 523 -29.92 -61.15 30.13
CA ASN A 523 -28.57 -60.71 29.82
C ASN A 523 -27.77 -60.68 31.13
N ILE A 524 -26.62 -61.36 31.15
CA ILE A 524 -25.62 -61.29 32.21
C ILE A 524 -24.44 -60.49 31.66
N TRP A 525 -24.06 -59.44 32.37
CA TRP A 525 -22.88 -58.66 32.05
C TRP A 525 -21.65 -59.36 32.59
N PHE A 526 -20.72 -59.72 31.72
CA PHE A 526 -19.45 -60.32 32.06
C PHE A 526 -18.34 -59.32 31.75
N MET A 527 -17.70 -58.79 32.78
CA MET A 527 -16.54 -57.92 32.63
C MET A 527 -15.30 -58.56 33.27
N ALA A 528 -14.23 -58.72 32.50
CA ALA A 528 -12.95 -59.25 32.97
C ALA A 528 -11.81 -58.35 32.49
N TYR A 529 -10.76 -58.22 33.28
CA TYR A 529 -9.62 -57.37 32.95
C TYR A 529 -8.43 -58.21 32.50
N THR A 530 -7.71 -57.77 31.48
CA THR A 530 -6.52 -58.45 30.95
C THR A 530 -5.40 -57.44 30.70
N LYS A 531 -4.18 -57.93 30.52
CA LYS A 531 -3.13 -57.10 29.91
C LYS A 531 -3.53 -56.73 28.49
N ARG A 532 -3.10 -55.57 28.01
CA ARG A 532 -3.44 -55.08 26.66
C ARG A 532 -2.99 -56.03 25.55
N GLU A 533 -1.83 -56.67 25.70
CA GLU A 533 -1.26 -57.56 24.67
C GLU A 533 -2.08 -58.84 24.51
N ASP A 534 -2.65 -59.31 25.62
CA ASP A 534 -3.38 -60.58 25.72
C ASP A 534 -4.88 -60.45 25.40
N TYR A 535 -5.37 -59.22 25.22
CA TYR A 535 -6.80 -58.91 25.14
C TYR A 535 -7.56 -59.76 24.13
N TRP A 536 -7.08 -59.84 22.88
CA TRP A 536 -7.80 -60.56 21.82
C TRP A 536 -7.76 -62.08 22.03
N THR A 537 -6.64 -62.61 22.53
CA THR A 537 -6.51 -64.02 22.89
C THR A 537 -7.49 -64.39 24.00
N ALA A 538 -7.47 -63.62 25.09
CA ALA A 538 -8.35 -63.82 26.22
C ALA A 538 -9.84 -63.63 25.86
N TYR A 539 -10.17 -62.65 25.00
CA TYR A 539 -11.54 -62.43 24.53
C TYR A 539 -12.09 -63.66 23.78
N CYS A 540 -11.30 -64.19 22.84
CA CYS A 540 -11.66 -65.37 22.08
C CYS A 540 -11.75 -66.63 22.96
N ASP A 541 -10.79 -66.83 23.85
CA ASP A 541 -10.77 -67.98 24.76
C ASP A 541 -11.91 -67.94 25.76
N LEU A 542 -12.16 -66.81 26.42
CA LEU A 542 -13.29 -66.65 27.34
C LEU A 542 -14.62 -66.90 26.62
N SER A 543 -14.82 -66.33 25.43
CA SER A 543 -16.05 -66.55 24.65
C SER A 543 -16.29 -68.02 24.34
N ARG A 544 -15.23 -68.75 23.96
CA ARG A 544 -15.29 -70.18 23.66
C ARG A 544 -15.55 -71.01 24.93
N ILE A 545 -14.80 -70.76 26.01
CA ILE A 545 -14.92 -71.49 27.28
C ILE A 545 -16.30 -71.26 27.91
N ILE A 546 -16.84 -70.03 27.87
CA ILE A 546 -18.19 -69.73 28.36
C ILE A 546 -19.22 -70.62 27.66
N LYS A 547 -19.17 -70.70 26.33
CA LYS A 547 -20.08 -71.53 25.54
C LYS A 547 -19.94 -73.02 25.90
N GLU A 548 -18.72 -73.54 25.94
CA GLU A 548 -18.44 -74.96 26.27
C GLU A 548 -18.87 -75.32 27.71
N ARG A 549 -18.59 -74.45 28.70
CA ARG A 549 -18.98 -74.68 30.10
C ARG A 549 -20.48 -74.58 30.31
N PHE A 550 -21.16 -73.66 29.64
CA PHE A 550 -22.61 -73.56 29.75
C PHE A 550 -23.31 -74.82 29.24
N GLU A 551 -22.80 -75.42 28.15
CA GLU A 551 -23.30 -76.72 27.65
C GLU A 551 -23.08 -77.87 28.65
N GLN A 552 -21.94 -77.90 29.35
CA GLN A 552 -21.63 -78.92 30.36
C GLN A 552 -22.51 -78.81 31.62
N GLU A 553 -22.80 -77.58 32.05
CA GLU A 553 -23.55 -77.29 33.27
C GLU A 553 -25.07 -77.22 33.03
N GLY A 554 -25.53 -77.48 31.81
CA GLY A 554 -26.95 -77.46 31.42
C GLY A 554 -27.57 -76.05 31.34
N ILE A 555 -26.75 -75.01 31.21
CA ILE A 555 -27.20 -73.62 31.04
C ILE A 555 -27.51 -73.39 29.56
N VAL A 556 -28.76 -73.03 29.27
CA VAL A 556 -29.26 -72.92 27.90
C VAL A 556 -29.08 -71.48 27.41
N ILE A 557 -28.27 -71.31 26.37
CA ILE A 557 -28.20 -70.06 25.61
C ILE A 557 -29.46 -70.00 24.73
N PRO A 558 -30.39 -69.05 24.97
CA PRO A 558 -31.67 -69.06 24.30
C PRO A 558 -31.55 -68.58 22.86
N LEU A 559 -32.25 -69.26 21.97
CA LEU A 559 -32.53 -68.76 20.62
C LEU A 559 -33.81 -67.92 20.66
N PRO A 560 -33.94 -66.86 19.84
CA PRO A 560 -35.19 -66.14 19.70
C PRO A 560 -36.34 -67.12 19.37
N ARG A 561 -37.42 -67.08 20.15
CA ARG A 561 -38.63 -67.89 19.90
C ARG A 561 -39.77 -66.96 19.53
N GLN A 562 -40.50 -67.30 18.48
CA GLN A 562 -41.74 -66.63 18.12
C GLN A 562 -42.90 -67.57 18.45
N GLU A 563 -43.80 -67.13 19.33
CA GLU A 563 -45.06 -67.82 19.54
C GLU A 563 -46.05 -67.40 18.45
N ILE A 564 -46.48 -68.36 17.63
CA ILE A 564 -47.50 -68.13 16.60
C ILE A 564 -48.81 -68.74 17.10
N TYR A 565 -49.77 -67.87 17.40
CA TYR A 565 -51.13 -68.27 17.71
C TYR A 565 -51.91 -68.42 16.38
N ILE A 566 -52.15 -69.65 15.94
CA ILE A 566 -53.03 -69.92 14.80
C ILE A 566 -54.47 -70.02 15.35
N SER A 567 -55.28 -68.99 15.13
CA SER A 567 -56.70 -69.02 15.49
C SER A 567 -57.46 -69.94 14.53
N GLU A 568 -58.22 -70.88 15.08
CA GLU A 568 -59.04 -71.88 14.38
C GLU A 568 -60.33 -71.27 13.78
N SER A 569 -60.20 -70.20 12.98
CA SER A 569 -61.33 -69.63 12.21
C SER A 569 -61.43 -70.18 10.79
N MET A 570 -60.50 -71.06 10.36
CA MET A 570 -60.48 -71.66 9.01
C MET A 570 -60.89 -73.14 8.95
N ALA A 571 -61.08 -73.84 10.08
CA ALA A 571 -61.49 -75.24 10.09
C ALA A 571 -63.02 -75.45 10.04
N LEU A 572 -63.81 -74.37 10.18
CA LEU A 572 -65.28 -74.41 10.11
C LEU A 572 -65.85 -74.09 8.71
N GLU A 573 -65.01 -73.78 7.71
CA GLU A 573 -65.44 -73.57 6.32
C GLU A 573 -65.43 -74.84 5.44
N GLU A 574 -64.80 -75.94 5.87
CA GLU A 574 -64.76 -77.18 5.06
C GLU A 574 -66.14 -77.85 4.91
N GLY A 575 -67.05 -77.65 5.87
CA GLY A 575 -68.45 -78.08 5.75
C GLY A 575 -69.30 -77.25 4.77
N SER A 576 -68.83 -76.03 4.42
CA SER A 576 -69.49 -75.08 3.51
C SER A 576 -68.95 -75.18 2.07
N MET A 577 -67.66 -75.50 1.91
CA MET A 577 -66.98 -75.61 0.61
C MET A 577 -67.30 -76.91 -0.17
N ALA A 578 -67.62 -78.02 0.51
CA ALA A 578 -67.93 -79.30 -0.14
C ALA A 578 -69.24 -79.32 -0.96
N LYS A 579 -70.14 -78.32 -0.78
CA LYS A 579 -71.33 -78.14 -1.63
C LYS A 579 -71.09 -77.29 -2.88
N ARG A 580 -69.94 -76.60 -3.00
CA ARG A 580 -69.66 -75.64 -4.08
C ARG A 580 -68.78 -76.18 -5.22
N PHE A 581 -68.16 -77.36 -5.07
CA PHE A 581 -67.23 -77.91 -6.08
C PHE A 581 -67.73 -79.15 -6.84
N LYS A 582 -69.04 -79.42 -6.86
CA LYS A 582 -69.63 -80.54 -7.60
C LYS A 582 -69.84 -80.28 -9.11
N GLY A 583 -69.05 -79.39 -9.74
CA GLY A 583 -69.39 -78.87 -11.07
C GLY A 583 -68.24 -78.39 -11.97
N MET A 584 -66.97 -78.70 -11.70
CA MET A 584 -65.90 -78.45 -12.66
C MET A 584 -64.90 -79.61 -12.67
N THR A 585 -65.05 -80.45 -13.68
CA THR A 585 -64.09 -81.47 -14.10
C THR A 585 -62.85 -80.81 -14.73
N LEU A 586 -61.68 -81.28 -14.31
CA LEU A 586 -60.35 -80.99 -14.83
C LEU A 586 -60.15 -81.46 -16.28
N SER A 587 -59.35 -80.74 -17.06
CA SER A 587 -58.41 -81.29 -18.04
C SER A 587 -57.00 -80.90 -17.65
#